data_AF-A0A353BHC1-F1
#
_entry.id   AF-A0A353BHC1-F1
#
_cell.length_a   1.000
_cell.length_b   1.000
_cell.length_c   1.000
_cell.angle_alpha   90.00
_cell.angle_beta   90.00
_cell.angle_gamma   90.00
#
_symmetry.space_group_name_H-M   'P 1'
#
loop_
_entity.id
_entity.type
_entity.pdbx_description
1 polymer ?
#
loop_
_entity_poly.entity_id
_entity_poly.type
_entity_poly.pdbx_seq_one_letter_code
_entity_poly.pdbx_strand_id
1 'polypeptide(L)'
;RFPGDLLTISAKLEQRFLGRQFVPQYFDMFYEVERYNVVSGIPMRKSYLVSLVGEPRKGTYGELSARLLGKLDILGIYQYTYQVPKSGILHFGAKLPDLIPRVELAAAYDHKGIGELGDMGKKDENFLATVEGGYEVYSHVMLYLTYLRTYERRTQDTDEAGNILEPYFKPVEKFSPRLAVKFSF
;
A
#
# COMPACT_ATOMS: atom_id res chain seq x y z
N ARG A 1 39.78 5.19 2.28
CA ARG A 1 38.56 4.61 1.68
C ARG A 1 37.61 5.77 1.45
N PHE A 2 37.29 6.09 0.19
CA PHE A 2 36.32 7.14 -0.14
C PHE A 2 34.98 6.80 0.52
N PRO A 3 34.20 7.78 1.02
CA PRO A 3 32.90 7.49 1.60
C PRO A 3 32.04 6.91 0.47
N GLY A 4 31.44 5.74 0.71
CA GLY A 4 30.46 5.16 -0.21
C GLY A 4 29.35 6.15 -0.51
N ASP A 5 28.65 5.95 -1.62
CA ASP A 5 27.64 6.87 -2.16
C ASP A 5 26.74 7.42 -1.04
N LEU A 6 26.93 8.71 -0.73
CA LEU A 6 26.21 9.40 0.34
C LEU A 6 24.70 9.42 0.04
N LEU A 7 24.36 9.52 -1.24
CA LEU A 7 23.00 9.56 -1.75
C LEU A 7 22.97 8.87 -3.11
N THR A 8 22.15 7.84 -3.24
CA THR A 8 21.80 7.21 -4.51
C THR A 8 20.36 7.54 -4.83
N ILE A 9 20.07 8.06 -6.03
CA ILE A 9 18.71 8.30 -6.51
C ILE A 9 18.51 7.49 -7.79
N SER A 10 17.35 6.84 -7.91
CA SER A 10 16.91 6.17 -9.13
C SER A 10 15.50 6.65 -9.46
N ALA A 11 15.24 6.85 -10.75
CA ALA A 11 13.94 7.20 -11.27
C ALA A 11 13.61 6.31 -12.45
N LYS A 12 12.34 5.90 -12.55
CA LYS A 12 11.83 5.05 -13.61
C LYS A 12 10.47 5.57 -14.06
N LEU A 13 10.27 5.66 -15.36
CA LEU A 13 9.00 6.02 -15.97
C LEU A 13 8.69 5.02 -17.08
N GLU A 14 7.52 4.41 -17.01
CA GLU A 14 7.03 3.43 -17.99
C GLU A 14 5.72 3.92 -18.60
N GLN A 15 5.63 3.80 -19.93
CA GLN A 15 4.35 3.68 -20.61
C GLN A 15 3.91 2.22 -20.54
N ARG A 16 2.70 1.97 -20.04
CA ARG A 16 2.12 0.64 -19.94
C ARG A 16 1.06 0.44 -21.02
N PHE A 17 1.10 -0.73 -21.64
CA PHE A 17 0.10 -1.25 -22.56
C PHE A 17 -0.52 -2.48 -21.90
N LEU A 18 -1.76 -2.36 -21.50
CA LEU A 18 -2.48 -3.34 -20.69
C LEU A 18 -3.44 -4.10 -21.59
N GLY A 19 -3.29 -5.42 -21.63
CA GLY A 19 -4.19 -6.29 -22.40
C GLY A 19 -5.61 -6.31 -21.83
N ARG A 20 -6.50 -7.01 -22.54
CA ARG A 20 -7.81 -7.39 -22.02
C ARG A 20 -7.61 -8.23 -20.76
N GLN A 21 -8.53 -8.10 -19.80
CA GLN A 21 -8.49 -8.88 -18.56
C GLN A 21 -7.16 -8.74 -17.79
N PHE A 22 -6.53 -7.57 -17.86
CA PHE A 22 -5.31 -7.28 -17.12
C PHE A 22 -5.54 -6.11 -16.15
N VAL A 23 -5.33 -6.36 -14.87
CA VAL A 23 -5.38 -5.35 -13.80
C VAL A 23 -3.97 -5.19 -13.24
N PRO A 24 -3.32 -4.02 -13.43
CA PRO A 24 -2.04 -3.73 -12.82
C PRO A 24 -2.11 -3.86 -11.29
N GLN A 25 -1.08 -4.45 -10.68
CA GLN A 25 -1.00 -4.63 -9.23
C GLN A 25 -2.21 -5.35 -8.63
N TYR A 26 -2.73 -6.39 -9.29
CA TYR A 26 -3.88 -7.14 -8.77
C TYR A 26 -3.69 -7.62 -7.31
N PHE A 27 -2.48 -8.06 -6.95
CA PHE A 27 -2.07 -8.38 -5.58
C PHE A 27 -1.31 -7.20 -4.96
N ASP A 28 -2.05 -6.17 -4.57
CA ASP A 28 -1.54 -4.98 -3.89
C ASP A 28 -1.78 -5.03 -2.37
N MET A 29 -1.39 -3.97 -1.66
CA MET A 29 -1.53 -3.86 -0.20
C MET A 29 -2.99 -3.92 0.29
N PHE A 30 -3.96 -3.61 -0.58
CA PHE A 30 -5.38 -3.66 -0.28
C PHE A 30 -5.99 -5.02 -0.65
N TYR A 31 -5.22 -5.95 -1.23
CA TYR A 31 -5.75 -7.24 -1.69
C TYR A 31 -6.55 -7.96 -0.61
N GLU A 32 -6.06 -7.98 0.63
CA GLU A 32 -6.74 -8.67 1.74
C GLU A 32 -8.11 -8.05 2.06
N VAL A 33 -8.25 -6.73 1.91
CA VAL A 33 -9.51 -5.99 2.12
C VAL A 33 -10.43 -6.12 0.91
N GLU A 34 -9.86 -6.19 -0.30
CA GLU A 34 -10.60 -6.18 -1.56
C GLU A 34 -10.98 -7.56 -2.09
N ARG A 35 -10.29 -8.63 -1.66
CA ARG A 35 -10.44 -9.98 -2.25
C ARG A 35 -11.87 -10.49 -2.20
N TYR A 36 -12.63 -10.07 -1.19
CA TYR A 36 -14.02 -10.43 -0.99
C TYR A 36 -14.78 -9.27 -0.36
N ASN A 37 -15.82 -8.81 -1.05
CA ASN A 37 -16.73 -7.78 -0.58
C ASN A 37 -18.18 -8.22 -0.82
N VAL A 38 -19.13 -7.67 -0.07
CA VAL A 38 -20.56 -7.88 -0.33
C VAL A 38 -21.15 -6.54 -0.76
N VAL A 39 -21.56 -6.44 -2.03
CA VAL A 39 -22.15 -5.23 -2.60
C VAL A 39 -23.64 -5.49 -2.82
N SER A 40 -24.50 -4.78 -2.10
CA SER A 40 -25.97 -4.95 -2.18
C SER A 40 -26.43 -6.40 -1.98
N GLY A 41 -25.84 -7.10 -1.01
CA GLY A 41 -26.13 -8.51 -0.72
C GLY A 41 -25.49 -9.52 -1.68
N ILE A 42 -24.78 -9.06 -2.71
CA ILE A 42 -24.12 -9.93 -3.70
C ILE A 42 -22.64 -10.08 -3.34
N PRO A 43 -22.13 -11.32 -3.18
CA PRO A 43 -20.72 -11.56 -2.92
C PRO A 43 -19.89 -11.25 -4.18
N MET A 44 -19.06 -10.22 -4.08
CA MET A 44 -18.14 -9.75 -5.11
C MET A 44 -16.70 -10.12 -4.75
N ARG A 45 -16.05 -10.90 -5.61
CA ARG A 45 -14.62 -11.21 -5.52
C ARG A 45 -13.81 -10.25 -6.38
N LYS A 46 -12.61 -9.86 -5.94
CA LYS A 46 -11.69 -9.03 -6.73
C LYS A 46 -11.41 -9.61 -8.13
N SER A 47 -11.47 -10.94 -8.27
CA SER A 47 -11.28 -11.63 -9.55
C SER A 47 -12.32 -11.25 -10.61
N TYR A 48 -13.54 -10.88 -10.21
CA TYR A 48 -14.54 -10.41 -11.18
C TYR A 48 -14.13 -9.09 -11.83
N LEU A 49 -13.36 -8.23 -11.14
CA LEU A 49 -12.87 -6.98 -11.73
C LEU A 49 -11.99 -7.25 -12.95
N VAL A 50 -11.23 -8.35 -12.94
CA VAL A 50 -10.39 -8.76 -14.07
C VAL A 50 -11.25 -9.07 -15.29
N SER A 51 -12.33 -9.83 -15.12
CA SER A 51 -13.28 -10.12 -16.22
C SER A 51 -14.02 -8.88 -16.74
N LEU A 52 -14.17 -7.84 -15.92
CA LEU A 52 -14.79 -6.56 -16.32
C LEU A 52 -13.88 -5.67 -17.17
N VAL A 53 -12.57 -5.96 -17.25
CA VAL A 53 -11.65 -5.26 -18.16
C VAL A 53 -11.83 -5.83 -19.58
N GLY A 54 -12.90 -5.38 -20.23
CA GLY A 54 -13.29 -5.85 -21.56
C GLY A 54 -12.38 -5.37 -22.69
N GLU A 55 -11.74 -4.21 -22.54
CA GLU A 55 -10.93 -3.60 -23.60
C GLU A 55 -9.49 -3.35 -23.15
N PRO A 56 -8.50 -3.43 -24.07
CA PRO A 56 -7.13 -3.04 -23.77
C PRO A 56 -7.05 -1.59 -23.31
N ARG A 57 -6.11 -1.29 -22.41
CA ARG A 57 -5.91 0.04 -21.84
C ARG A 57 -4.45 0.46 -21.92
N LYS A 58 -4.22 1.73 -21.68
CA LYS A 58 -2.88 2.31 -21.55
C LYS A 58 -2.77 3.01 -20.20
N GLY A 59 -1.56 3.17 -19.70
CA GLY A 59 -1.33 3.88 -18.46
C GLY A 59 0.12 4.25 -18.28
N THR A 60 0.43 4.90 -17.16
CA THR A 60 1.79 5.24 -16.76
C THR A 60 2.13 4.59 -15.44
N TYR A 61 3.43 4.39 -15.24
CA TYR A 61 4.00 4.03 -13.96
C TYR A 61 5.27 4.84 -13.76
N GLY A 62 5.31 5.59 -12.67
CA GLY A 62 6.48 6.31 -12.19
C GLY A 62 6.97 5.70 -10.89
N GLU A 63 8.28 5.63 -10.74
CA GLU A 63 8.95 5.21 -9.52
C GLU A 63 10.14 6.14 -9.28
N LEU A 64 10.29 6.57 -8.03
CA LEU A 64 11.40 7.36 -7.54
C LEU A 64 11.89 6.70 -6.26
N SER A 65 13.17 6.30 -6.22
CA SER A 65 13.78 5.75 -5.02
C SER A 65 15.02 6.54 -4.63
N ALA A 66 15.26 6.69 -3.35
CA ALA A 66 16.48 7.29 -2.81
C ALA A 66 17.04 6.41 -1.69
N ARG A 67 18.37 6.25 -1.67
CA ARG A 67 19.11 5.63 -0.58
C ARG A 67 20.09 6.64 -0.02
N LEU A 68 19.92 6.99 1.24
CA LEU A 68 20.76 7.97 1.95
C LEU A 68 21.65 7.24 2.97
N LEU A 69 22.96 7.47 2.86
CA LEU A 69 24.01 6.92 3.75
C LEU A 69 24.01 5.38 3.88
N GLY A 70 23.37 4.67 2.94
CA GLY A 70 23.12 3.23 3.05
C GLY A 70 22.18 2.83 4.20
N LYS A 71 21.51 3.79 4.85
CA LYS A 71 20.71 3.55 6.07
C LYS A 71 19.23 3.88 5.91
N LEU A 72 18.88 4.81 5.03
CA LEU A 72 17.50 5.21 4.77
C LEU A 72 17.17 4.95 3.31
N ASP A 73 16.24 4.04 3.09
CA ASP A 73 15.67 3.76 1.78
C ASP A 73 14.28 4.41 1.70
N ILE A 74 14.05 5.23 0.68
CA ILE A 74 12.75 5.85 0.37
C ILE A 74 12.33 5.37 -1.01
N LEU A 75 11.05 5.04 -1.17
CA LEU A 75 10.45 4.60 -2.42
C LEU A 75 9.10 5.30 -2.61
N GLY A 76 8.95 6.05 -3.69
CA GLY A 76 7.67 6.59 -4.14
C GLY A 76 7.30 5.95 -5.48
N ILE A 77 6.09 5.41 -5.57
CA ILE A 77 5.53 4.84 -6.79
C ILE A 77 4.19 5.50 -7.05
N TYR A 78 3.94 5.88 -8.30
CA TYR A 78 2.63 6.32 -8.74
C TYR A 78 2.28 5.67 -10.07
N GLN A 79 1.06 5.14 -10.17
CA GLN A 79 0.55 4.61 -11.42
C GLN A 79 -0.83 5.16 -11.74
N TYR A 80 -1.13 5.27 -13.03
CA TYR A 80 -2.39 5.80 -13.52
C TYR A 80 -2.83 5.08 -14.79
N THR A 81 -4.10 4.69 -14.87
CA THR A 81 -4.68 4.06 -16.06
C THR A 81 -5.54 5.08 -16.81
N TYR A 82 -5.21 5.31 -18.08
CA TYR A 82 -5.90 6.30 -18.90
C TYR A 82 -7.36 5.91 -19.10
N GLN A 83 -8.23 6.93 -19.13
CA GLN A 83 -9.68 6.80 -19.37
C GLN A 83 -10.41 5.94 -18.31
N VAL A 84 -9.77 5.68 -17.17
CA VAL A 84 -10.39 5.06 -16.00
C VAL A 84 -10.45 6.14 -14.91
N PRO A 85 -11.65 6.63 -14.56
CA PRO A 85 -11.80 7.61 -13.48
C PRO A 85 -11.19 7.09 -12.19
N LYS A 86 -10.48 7.97 -11.45
CA LYS A 86 -9.90 7.67 -10.13
C LYS A 86 -9.01 6.41 -10.13
N SER A 87 -8.26 6.18 -11.20
CA SER A 87 -7.38 5.01 -11.34
C SER A 87 -5.97 5.19 -10.76
N GLY A 88 -5.69 6.36 -10.18
CA GLY A 88 -4.40 6.65 -9.58
C GLY A 88 -4.17 5.81 -8.33
N ILE A 89 -2.98 5.19 -8.27
CA ILE A 89 -2.51 4.44 -7.11
C ILE A 89 -1.13 4.96 -6.74
N LEU A 90 -1.00 5.37 -5.49
CA LEU A 90 0.23 5.84 -4.87
C LEU A 90 0.71 4.81 -3.86
N HIS A 91 2.01 4.56 -3.85
CA HIS A 91 2.72 3.91 -2.76
C HIS A 91 3.89 4.81 -2.35
N PHE A 92 4.07 5.01 -1.05
CA PHE A 92 5.22 5.68 -0.48
C PHE A 92 5.75 4.85 0.69
N GLY A 93 6.99 4.40 0.59
CA GLY A 93 7.65 3.57 1.60
C GLY A 93 8.95 4.20 2.07
N ALA A 94 9.26 3.98 3.34
CA ALA A 94 10.55 4.28 3.95
C ALA A 94 11.02 3.08 4.77
N LYS A 95 12.31 2.75 4.68
CA LYS A 95 12.95 1.69 5.45
C LYS A 95 14.26 2.17 6.07
N LEU A 96 14.50 1.74 7.30
CA LEU A 96 15.69 2.02 8.09
C LEU A 96 16.29 0.67 8.55
N PRO A 97 16.95 -0.09 7.66
CA PRO A 97 17.45 -1.42 7.99
C PRO A 97 18.64 -1.41 8.96
N ASP A 98 19.52 -0.39 8.87
CA ASP A 98 20.82 -0.38 9.57
C ASP A 98 21.05 0.92 10.37
N LEU A 99 19.97 1.58 10.79
CA LEU A 99 20.08 2.80 11.60
C LEU A 99 20.50 2.47 13.04
N ILE A 100 19.85 1.48 13.64
CA ILE A 100 20.08 1.02 15.02
C ILE A 100 20.48 -0.45 14.95
N PRO A 101 21.57 -0.89 15.62
CA PRO A 101 21.97 -2.29 15.62
C PRO A 101 20.81 -3.20 16.05
N ARG A 102 20.61 -4.31 15.33
CA ARG A 102 19.58 -5.33 15.59
C ARG A 102 18.13 -4.86 15.43
N VAL A 103 17.90 -3.63 14.98
CA VAL A 103 16.55 -3.08 14.83
C VAL A 103 16.33 -2.69 13.38
N GLU A 104 15.23 -3.17 12.80
CA GLU A 104 14.77 -2.76 11.48
C GLU A 104 13.46 -2.01 11.64
N LEU A 105 13.32 -0.86 10.97
CA LEU A 105 12.07 -0.12 10.93
C LEU A 105 11.63 0.10 9.48
N ALA A 106 10.33 -0.02 9.24
CA ALA A 106 9.73 0.32 7.96
C ALA A 106 8.38 1.00 8.17
N ALA A 107 8.07 1.95 7.31
CA ALA A 107 6.74 2.55 7.22
C ALA A 107 6.35 2.65 5.75
N ALA A 108 5.07 2.42 5.47
CA ALA A 108 4.51 2.56 4.14
C ALA A 108 3.13 3.22 4.22
N TYR A 109 2.82 3.94 3.16
CA TYR A 109 1.56 4.61 2.93
C TYR A 109 1.13 4.30 1.49
N ASP A 110 -0.06 3.73 1.36
CA ASP A 110 -0.68 3.41 0.09
C ASP A 110 -2.01 4.15 -0.02
N HIS A 111 -2.30 4.69 -1.20
CA HIS A 111 -3.56 5.35 -1.48
C HIS A 111 -4.04 5.05 -2.89
N LYS A 112 -5.30 4.61 -3.01
CA LYS A 112 -5.96 4.34 -4.30
C LYS A 112 -7.01 5.40 -4.62
N GLY A 113 -7.67 5.28 -5.77
CA GLY A 113 -8.80 6.16 -6.06
C GLY A 113 -8.40 7.59 -6.40
N ILE A 114 -7.13 7.85 -6.70
CA ILE A 114 -6.62 9.20 -6.95
C ILE A 114 -7.09 9.64 -8.35
N GLY A 115 -7.99 10.62 -8.40
CA GLY A 115 -8.39 11.29 -9.63
C GLY A 115 -7.65 12.61 -9.82
N GLU A 116 -7.46 13.34 -8.72
CA GLU A 116 -6.77 14.62 -8.67
C GLU A 116 -5.73 14.62 -7.54
N LEU A 117 -4.74 15.52 -7.60
CA LEU A 117 -3.71 15.62 -6.54
C LEU A 117 -4.31 15.91 -5.16
N GLY A 118 -5.47 16.59 -5.09
CA GLY A 118 -6.19 16.85 -3.84
C GLY A 118 -6.84 15.62 -3.21
N ASP A 119 -6.92 14.49 -3.93
CA ASP A 119 -7.37 13.22 -3.37
C ASP A 119 -6.29 12.53 -2.53
N MET A 120 -5.02 12.92 -2.71
CA MET A 120 -3.90 12.31 -2.00
C MET A 120 -3.96 12.65 -0.51
N GLY A 121 -3.98 11.61 0.34
CA GLY A 121 -3.92 11.78 1.80
C GLY A 121 -5.28 11.88 2.48
N LYS A 122 -6.38 11.71 1.75
CA LYS A 122 -7.71 11.56 2.35
C LYS A 122 -7.73 10.29 3.21
N LYS A 123 -8.32 10.40 4.40
CA LYS A 123 -8.47 9.27 5.33
C LYS A 123 -9.82 8.59 5.04
N ASP A 124 -9.88 7.92 3.91
CA ASP A 124 -11.06 7.21 3.41
C ASP A 124 -10.76 5.72 3.18
N GLU A 125 -11.70 4.97 2.60
CA GLU A 125 -11.55 3.53 2.35
C GLU A 125 -10.40 3.16 1.39
N ASN A 126 -9.82 4.15 0.71
CA ASN A 126 -8.68 3.97 -0.18
C ASN A 126 -7.35 4.28 0.50
N PHE A 127 -7.34 4.53 1.81
CA PHE A 127 -6.14 4.79 2.61
C PHE A 127 -5.64 3.51 3.30
N LEU A 128 -4.34 3.27 3.24
CA LEU A 128 -3.68 2.23 4.02
C LEU A 128 -2.31 2.71 4.51
N ALA A 129 -2.08 2.59 5.82
CA ALA A 129 -0.79 2.85 6.44
C ALA A 129 -0.26 1.57 7.09
N THR A 130 1.01 1.29 6.89
CA THR A 130 1.71 0.15 7.50
C THR A 130 2.94 0.66 8.24
N VAL A 131 3.15 0.19 9.46
CA VAL A 131 4.36 0.41 10.25
C VAL A 131 4.86 -0.94 10.72
N GLU A 132 6.12 -1.25 10.47
CA GLU A 132 6.74 -2.51 10.88
C GLU A 132 8.01 -2.21 11.68
N GLY A 133 8.14 -2.87 12.83
CA GLY A 133 9.36 -2.88 13.62
C GLY A 133 9.85 -4.30 13.79
N GLY A 134 11.14 -4.51 13.56
CA GLY A 134 11.84 -5.78 13.72
C GLY A 134 12.95 -5.68 14.75
N TYR A 135 13.13 -6.73 15.55
CA TYR A 135 14.23 -6.86 16.50
C TYR A 135 14.90 -8.24 16.39
N GLU A 136 16.23 -8.27 16.34
CA GLU A 136 17.01 -9.50 16.38
C GLU A 136 17.03 -10.08 17.80
N VAL A 137 16.16 -11.07 18.04
CA VAL A 137 16.02 -11.74 19.34
C VAL A 137 17.10 -12.79 19.58
N TYR A 138 17.62 -13.39 18.51
CA TYR A 138 18.72 -14.35 18.50
C TYR A 138 19.47 -14.25 17.18
N SER A 139 20.69 -14.76 17.10
CA SER A 139 21.49 -14.71 15.88
C SER A 139 20.69 -15.23 14.68
N HIS A 140 20.48 -14.37 13.67
CA HIS A 140 19.69 -14.65 12.47
C HIS A 140 18.18 -14.76 12.69
N VAL A 141 17.64 -14.57 13.89
CA VAL A 141 16.20 -14.65 14.19
C VAL A 141 15.65 -13.27 14.53
N MET A 142 14.75 -12.79 13.68
CA MET A 142 14.07 -11.51 13.83
C MET A 142 12.63 -11.72 14.30
N LEU A 143 12.22 -10.97 15.33
CA LEU A 143 10.83 -10.78 15.70
C LEU A 143 10.32 -9.47 15.10
N TYR A 144 9.32 -9.55 14.24
CA TYR A 144 8.64 -8.40 13.67
C TYR A 144 7.26 -8.21 14.30
N LEU A 145 6.88 -6.95 14.46
CA LEU A 145 5.51 -6.53 14.71
C LEU A 145 5.09 -5.56 13.61
N THR A 146 4.08 -5.95 12.83
CA THR A 146 3.48 -5.10 11.82
C THR A 146 2.16 -4.54 12.33
N TYR A 147 2.01 -3.22 12.30
CA TYR A 147 0.74 -2.51 12.48
C TYR A 147 0.25 -2.03 11.12
N LEU A 148 -1.00 -2.32 10.81
CA LEU A 148 -1.68 -1.85 9.61
C LEU A 148 -2.94 -1.11 10.01
N ARG A 149 -3.17 0.05 9.39
CA ARG A 149 -4.38 0.86 9.56
C ARG A 149 -5.01 1.18 8.21
N THR A 150 -6.31 0.95 8.10
CA THR A 150 -7.15 1.35 6.97
C THR A 150 -8.47 1.90 7.49
N TYR A 151 -9.39 2.28 6.60
CA TYR A 151 -10.70 2.79 6.96
C TYR A 151 -11.80 2.01 6.23
N GLU A 152 -12.89 1.77 6.95
CA GLU A 152 -14.10 1.19 6.40
C GLU A 152 -15.17 2.28 6.31
N ARG A 153 -15.80 2.41 5.15
CA ARG A 153 -16.95 3.31 4.97
C ARG A 153 -18.20 2.68 5.56
N ARG A 154 -18.80 3.32 6.56
CA ARG A 154 -20.08 2.92 7.15
C ARG A 154 -21.18 3.84 6.63
N THR A 155 -22.18 3.27 5.97
CA THR A 155 -23.30 4.00 5.33
C THR A 155 -24.65 3.74 5.98
N GLN A 156 -24.76 2.69 6.80
CA GLN A 156 -25.94 2.35 7.58
C GLN A 156 -25.46 1.95 8.97
N ASP A 157 -25.26 2.96 9.81
CA ASP A 157 -25.02 2.75 11.22
C ASP A 157 -26.08 3.52 11.99
N THR A 158 -26.43 3.02 13.17
CA THR A 158 -27.51 3.56 13.97
C THR A 158 -26.97 3.82 15.36
N ASP A 159 -27.24 5.01 15.91
CA ASP A 159 -26.83 5.28 17.29
C ASP A 159 -27.58 4.38 18.28
N GLU A 160 -27.17 4.40 19.56
CA GLU A 160 -27.84 3.66 20.63
C GLU A 160 -29.32 4.05 20.81
N ALA A 161 -29.75 5.17 20.22
CA ALA A 161 -31.11 5.69 20.25
C ALA A 161 -31.93 5.39 18.98
N GLY A 162 -31.38 4.69 17.99
CA GLY A 162 -32.10 4.31 16.77
C GLY A 162 -32.02 5.30 15.60
N ASN A 163 -31.21 6.37 15.69
CA ASN A 163 -31.06 7.35 14.61
C ASN A 163 -30.01 6.92 13.58
N ILE A 164 -30.33 7.10 12.30
CA ILE A 164 -29.41 6.82 11.19
C ILE A 164 -28.26 7.84 11.25
N LEU A 165 -27.03 7.35 11.37
CA LEU A 165 -25.82 8.16 11.36
C LEU A 165 -25.46 8.53 9.92
N GLU A 166 -24.98 9.77 9.73
CA GLU A 166 -24.35 10.19 8.49
C GLU A 166 -23.17 9.27 8.13
N PRO A 167 -22.92 9.00 6.84
CA PRO A 167 -21.84 8.12 6.45
C PRO A 167 -20.49 8.59 6.98
N TYR A 168 -19.76 7.71 7.67
CA TYR A 168 -18.48 8.03 8.28
C TYR A 168 -17.43 6.94 8.00
N PHE A 169 -16.16 7.29 8.18
CA PHE A 169 -15.02 6.39 7.99
C PHE A 169 -14.54 5.85 9.33
N LYS A 170 -14.75 4.56 9.57
CA LYS A 170 -14.31 3.87 10.78
C LYS A 170 -12.90 3.32 10.59
N PRO A 171 -11.93 3.65 11.46
CA PRO A 171 -10.60 3.04 11.36
C PRO A 171 -10.66 1.55 11.67
N VAL A 172 -9.95 0.76 10.86
CA VAL A 172 -9.75 -0.69 11.04
C VAL A 172 -8.26 -0.94 11.19
N GLU A 173 -7.89 -1.71 12.20
CA GLU A 173 -6.50 -1.91 12.61
C GLU A 173 -6.17 -3.40 12.68
N LYS A 174 -4.92 -3.74 12.34
CA LYS A 174 -4.39 -5.11 12.42
C LYS A 174 -2.98 -5.08 12.99
N PHE A 175 -2.73 -5.95 13.96
CA PHE A 175 -1.40 -6.23 14.51
C PHE A 175 -0.99 -7.64 14.09
N SER A 176 0.22 -7.80 13.58
CA SER A 176 0.74 -9.08 13.10
C SER A 176 2.15 -9.32 13.62
N PRO A 177 2.32 -10.15 14.66
CA PRO A 177 3.63 -10.63 15.06
C PRO A 177 4.13 -11.69 14.05
N ARG A 178 5.41 -11.63 13.70
CA ARG A 178 6.05 -12.59 12.79
C ARG A 178 7.47 -12.90 13.25
N LEU A 179 7.84 -14.18 13.27
CA LEU A 179 9.23 -14.61 13.36
C LEU A 179 9.77 -14.85 11.95
N ALA A 180 10.99 -14.38 11.69
CA ALA A 180 11.69 -14.62 10.45
C ALA A 180 13.15 -15.01 10.73
N VAL A 181 13.72 -15.84 9.85
CA VAL A 181 15.14 -16.19 9.88
C VAL A 181 15.84 -15.49 8.73
N LYS A 182 16.88 -14.71 9.03
CA LYS A 182 17.62 -13.89 8.07
C LYS A 182 19.06 -14.39 7.97
N PHE A 183 19.42 -14.93 6.80
CA PHE A 183 20.79 -15.29 6.46
C PHE A 183 21.37 -14.23 5.51
N SER A 184 22.62 -13.84 5.76
CA SER A 184 23.40 -12.98 4.86
C SER A 184 24.59 -13.80 4.36
N PHE A 185 24.75 -13.92 3.04
CA PHE A 185 25.85 -14.64 2.38
C PHE A 185 26.77 -13.66 1.66
#